data_AF-A0A947ZSM2-F1
#
_entry.id   AF-A0A947ZSM2-F1
#
_cell.length_a   1.000
_cell.length_b   1.000
_cell.length_c   1.000
_cell.angle_alpha   90.00
_cell.angle_beta   90.00
_cell.angle_gamma   90.00
#
_symmetry.space_group_name_H-M   'P 1'
#
loop_
_entity.id
_entity.type
_entity.pdbx_description
1 polymer ?
#
loop_
_entity_poly.entity_id
_entity_poly.type
_entity_poly.pdbx_seq_one_letter_code
_entity_poly.pdbx_strand_id
1 'polypeptide(L)'
;MVSCYEPEPYGDTCPDGGVCSFQSMDNYFNWPLGEKYRFCAQLNECDPIFDTGCPENLSCYLIGDDFMHVKCLPRGTHEGGEICDFPNDCSPGYSCFIGGPACNKACDWRQEDSGCDPGYYCEGTIANYYGYCREEM
;
A
#
# COMPACT_ATOMS: atom_id res chain seq x y z
N MET A 1 6.75 -15.41 11.00
CA MET A 1 5.94 -14.38 11.69
C MET A 1 6.69 -13.95 12.92
N VAL A 2 7.24 -12.75 12.91
CA VAL A 2 7.86 -12.16 14.10
C VAL A 2 6.77 -11.43 14.85
N SER A 3 6.51 -11.86 16.09
CA SER A 3 5.58 -11.18 16.98
C SER A 3 6.15 -9.82 17.33
N CYS A 4 5.32 -8.78 17.27
CA CYS A 4 5.66 -7.51 17.92
C CYS A 4 5.94 -7.78 19.41
N TYR A 5 7.03 -7.22 19.91
CA TYR A 5 7.36 -7.21 21.34
C TYR A 5 7.03 -5.82 21.87
N GLU A 6 6.36 -5.71 23.02
CA GLU A 6 6.22 -4.47 23.77
C GLU A 6 7.33 -4.40 24.83
N PRO A 7 8.50 -3.81 24.58
CA PRO A 7 9.31 -3.30 25.67
C PRO A 7 8.79 -1.90 26.05
N GLU A 8 8.04 -1.81 27.13
CA GLU A 8 7.87 -0.51 27.79
C GLU A 8 9.27 0.06 28.12
N PRO A 9 9.53 1.36 27.89
CA PRO A 9 8.60 2.46 27.61
C PRO A 9 8.65 2.99 26.17
N TYR A 10 9.22 2.28 25.21
CA TYR A 10 9.51 2.81 23.87
C TYR A 10 8.98 1.92 22.74
N GLY A 11 7.80 2.28 22.24
CA GLY A 11 7.39 2.12 20.84
C GLY A 11 7.20 0.69 20.31
N ASP A 12 6.23 0.53 19.41
CA ASP A 12 6.07 -0.66 18.58
C ASP A 12 7.27 -0.81 17.62
N THR A 13 8.38 -1.39 18.07
CA THR A 13 9.57 -1.60 17.23
C THR A 13 9.65 -3.04 16.73
N CYS A 14 9.70 -3.21 15.41
CA CYS A 14 10.02 -4.51 14.82
C CYS A 14 11.53 -4.68 14.69
N PRO A 15 12.08 -5.88 14.97
CA PRO A 15 13.52 -6.13 14.92
C PRO A 15 14.12 -5.92 13.52
N ASP A 16 13.28 -5.98 12.48
CA ASP A 16 13.68 -5.78 11.08
C ASP A 16 13.36 -4.37 10.55
N GLY A 17 13.01 -3.41 11.42
CA GLY A 17 12.62 -2.05 11.01
C GLY A 17 11.22 -1.95 10.39
N GLY A 18 10.42 -3.02 10.44
CA GLY A 18 9.01 -3.01 10.04
C GLY A 18 8.13 -2.19 10.98
N VAL A 19 6.85 -2.06 10.62
CA VAL A 19 5.81 -1.51 11.51
C VAL A 19 4.97 -2.64 12.09
N CYS A 20 4.51 -2.45 13.32
CA CYS A 20 3.48 -3.30 13.87
C CYS A 20 2.16 -3.02 13.18
N SER A 21 1.73 -3.97 12.37
CA SER A 21 0.41 -3.97 11.75
C SER A 21 -0.55 -4.81 12.59
N PHE A 22 -1.81 -4.38 12.57
CA PHE A 22 -2.92 -5.09 13.19
C PHE A 22 -3.75 -5.70 12.07
N GLN A 23 -3.91 -7.02 12.05
CA GLN A 23 -5.01 -7.63 11.32
C GLN A 23 -6.03 -8.11 12.33
N SER A 24 -7.26 -7.60 12.22
CA SER A 24 -8.39 -8.32 12.78
C SER A 24 -8.78 -9.40 11.77
N MET A 25 -8.56 -10.66 12.13
CA MET A 25 -8.97 -11.80 11.29
C MET A 25 -10.49 -12.05 11.40
N ASP A 26 -11.30 -11.00 11.45
CA ASP A 26 -12.73 -11.11 11.72
C ASP A 26 -13.49 -11.87 10.60
N ASN A 27 -12.85 -12.06 9.44
CA ASN A 27 -13.49 -12.64 8.24
C ASN A 27 -12.83 -13.91 7.68
N TYR A 28 -11.71 -14.40 8.23
CA TYR A 28 -11.03 -15.58 7.72
C TYR A 28 -10.87 -16.61 8.85
N PHE A 29 -11.59 -17.73 8.71
CA PHE A 29 -11.51 -18.91 9.57
C PHE A 29 -12.23 -18.85 10.93
N ASN A 30 -12.87 -19.96 11.28
CA ASN A 30 -13.65 -20.25 12.48
C ASN A 30 -12.77 -20.33 13.76
N TRP A 31 -11.87 -19.36 13.92
CA TRP A 31 -10.93 -19.20 15.03
C TRP A 31 -11.63 -18.44 16.18
N PRO A 32 -11.30 -18.67 17.46
CA PRO A 32 -11.90 -17.95 18.58
C PRO A 32 -11.87 -16.43 18.36
N LEU A 33 -13.07 -15.87 18.22
CA LEU A 33 -13.33 -14.44 17.97
C LEU A 33 -12.62 -13.58 19.03
N GLY A 34 -11.73 -12.70 18.59
CA GLY A 34 -11.26 -11.57 19.41
C GLY A 34 -9.76 -11.46 19.66
N GLU A 35 -8.92 -12.39 19.19
CA GLU A 35 -7.47 -12.21 19.30
C GLU A 35 -6.94 -11.27 18.20
N LYS A 36 -6.53 -10.07 18.60
CA LYS A 36 -5.78 -9.14 17.75
C LYS A 36 -4.35 -9.66 17.67
N TYR A 37 -3.96 -10.23 16.53
CA TYR A 37 -2.56 -10.56 16.29
C TYR A 37 -1.82 -9.30 15.83
N ARG A 38 -0.78 -8.93 16.59
CA ARG A 38 0.21 -7.97 16.15
C ARG A 38 1.32 -8.73 15.45
N PHE A 39 1.59 -8.39 14.20
CA PHE A 39 2.73 -8.93 13.47
C PHE A 39 3.57 -7.78 12.95
N CYS A 40 4.87 -8.03 12.90
CA CYS A 40 5.77 -7.16 12.19
C CYS A 40 5.55 -7.33 10.70
N ALA A 41 4.76 -6.43 10.12
CA ALA A 41 4.78 -6.23 8.69
C ALA A 41 6.08 -5.51 8.38
N GLN A 42 6.94 -6.13 7.58
CA GLN A 42 7.92 -5.32 6.87
C GLN A 42 7.09 -4.31 6.07
N LEU A 43 7.25 -3.02 6.36
CA LEU A 43 6.88 -2.02 5.38
C LEU A 43 7.72 -2.34 4.16
N ASN A 44 7.12 -3.06 3.22
CA ASN A 44 6.92 -2.57 1.88
C ASN A 44 8.11 -1.70 1.46
N GLU A 45 9.08 -2.32 0.78
CA GLU A 45 10.46 -1.85 0.55
C GLU A 45 10.58 -0.47 -0.13
N CYS A 46 9.46 0.19 -0.41
CA CYS A 46 9.37 1.51 -1.02
C CYS A 46 8.01 2.20 -0.75
N ASP A 47 7.96 3.51 -0.95
CA ASP A 47 6.73 4.33 -0.88
C ASP A 47 6.23 4.66 -2.30
N PRO A 48 5.05 4.18 -2.71
CA PRO A 48 4.51 4.40 -4.05
C PRO A 48 3.91 5.79 -4.26
N ILE A 49 3.67 6.57 -3.19
CA ILE A 49 3.12 7.93 -3.26
C ILE A 49 4.25 8.92 -3.51
N PHE A 50 5.36 8.78 -2.78
CA PHE A 50 6.51 9.68 -2.86
C PHE A 50 7.65 9.17 -3.75
N ASP A 51 7.54 7.97 -4.31
CA ASP A 51 8.57 7.28 -5.09
C ASP A 51 9.92 7.19 -4.35
N THR A 52 9.89 6.72 -3.10
CA THR A 52 11.09 6.59 -2.26
C THR A 52 11.36 5.14 -1.87
N GLY A 53 12.60 4.81 -1.50
CA GLY A 53 13.00 3.48 -1.05
C GLY A 53 13.53 2.54 -2.14
N CYS A 54 13.25 2.83 -3.42
CA CYS A 54 13.81 2.06 -4.54
C CYS A 54 15.23 2.50 -4.95
N PRO A 55 16.07 1.56 -5.45
CA PRO A 55 17.35 1.88 -6.10
C PRO A 55 17.23 2.80 -7.33
N GLU A 56 18.35 3.36 -7.79
CA GLU A 56 18.37 4.17 -9.02
C GLU A 56 17.75 3.46 -10.22
N ASN A 57 16.98 4.20 -11.02
CA ASN A 57 16.22 3.74 -12.19
C ASN A 57 15.04 2.79 -11.91
N LEU A 58 14.69 2.56 -10.63
CA LEU A 58 13.48 1.88 -10.23
C LEU A 58 12.51 2.86 -9.56
N SER A 59 11.23 2.54 -9.63
CA SER A 59 10.17 3.27 -8.95
C SER A 59 9.25 2.30 -8.20
N CYS A 60 8.58 2.82 -7.18
CA CYS A 60 7.71 2.04 -6.33
C CYS A 60 6.28 1.97 -6.89
N TYR A 61 5.78 0.76 -7.14
CA TYR A 61 4.43 0.55 -7.69
C TYR A 61 3.58 -0.29 -6.78
N LEU A 62 2.28 0.00 -6.77
CA LEU A 62 1.25 -0.82 -6.14
C LEU A 62 0.87 -1.96 -7.10
N ILE A 63 0.95 -3.20 -6.63
CA ILE A 63 0.62 -4.42 -7.38
C ILE A 63 -0.62 -5.06 -6.78
N GLY A 64 -1.68 -5.20 -7.58
CA GLY A 64 -3.01 -5.63 -7.14
C GLY A 64 -3.31 -7.14 -7.23
N ASP A 65 -2.37 -8.03 -6.90
CA ASP A 65 -2.50 -9.49 -7.04
C ASP A 65 -3.07 -10.20 -5.79
N ASP A 66 -4.25 -9.78 -5.34
CA ASP A 66 -5.03 -10.26 -4.15
C ASP A 66 -4.78 -9.49 -2.85
N PHE A 67 -3.57 -9.00 -2.60
CA PHE A 67 -3.23 -8.31 -1.34
C PHE A 67 -2.43 -7.02 -1.53
N MET A 68 -2.72 -6.21 -2.56
CA MET A 68 -2.17 -4.86 -2.79
C MET A 68 -0.78 -4.63 -2.15
N HIS A 69 0.26 -5.21 -2.72
CA HIS A 69 1.62 -5.06 -2.20
C HIS A 69 2.40 -4.01 -3.00
N VAL A 70 3.54 -3.54 -2.50
CA VAL A 70 4.40 -2.62 -3.26
C VAL A 70 5.65 -3.33 -3.76
N LYS A 71 6.19 -2.85 -4.88
CA LYS A 71 7.42 -3.39 -5.46
C LYS A 71 8.19 -2.36 -6.25
N CYS A 72 9.52 -2.42 -6.18
CA CYS A 72 10.40 -1.67 -7.06
C CYS A 72 10.42 -2.30 -8.45
N LEU A 73 9.96 -1.57 -9.45
CA LEU A 73 9.94 -1.97 -10.87
C LEU A 73 10.56 -0.87 -11.74
N PRO A 74 10.95 -1.16 -13.00
CA PRO A 74 11.44 -0.12 -13.91
C PRO A 74 10.46 1.05 -14.02
N ARG A 75 10.97 2.27 -14.18
CA ARG A 75 10.14 3.46 -14.25
C ARG A 75 9.29 3.49 -15.54
N GLY A 76 7.97 3.63 -15.39
CA GLY A 76 7.05 3.89 -16.48
C GLY A 76 6.95 5.37 -16.81
N THR A 77 6.22 5.68 -17.86
CA THR A 77 6.11 7.04 -18.40
C THR A 77 4.69 7.47 -18.68
N HIS A 78 3.69 6.60 -18.47
CA HIS A 78 2.30 6.94 -18.69
C HIS A 78 1.78 7.85 -17.56
N GLU A 79 1.17 8.96 -17.92
CA GLU A 79 0.62 9.95 -17.00
C GLU A 79 -0.74 9.51 -16.45
N GLY A 80 -1.24 10.22 -15.44
CA GLY A 80 -2.55 9.94 -14.84
C GLY A 80 -3.67 9.91 -15.88
N GLY A 81 -4.47 8.84 -15.87
CA GLY A 81 -5.57 8.62 -16.81
C GLY A 81 -5.20 8.00 -18.15
N GLU A 82 -3.91 7.88 -18.48
CA GLU A 82 -3.47 7.15 -19.69
C GLU A 82 -3.66 5.65 -19.54
N ILE A 83 -3.83 4.96 -20.68
CA ILE A 83 -4.08 3.53 -20.69
C ILE A 83 -2.83 2.75 -20.28
N CYS A 84 -2.98 1.71 -19.46
CA CYS A 84 -1.89 0.85 -19.02
C CYS A 84 -2.29 -0.62 -19.02
N ASP A 85 -1.30 -1.50 -19.21
CA ASP A 85 -1.46 -2.95 -19.13
C ASP A 85 -0.72 -3.51 -17.89
N PHE A 86 0.35 -2.86 -17.46
CA PHE A 86 1.20 -3.25 -16.35
C PHE A 86 1.32 -2.13 -15.30
N PRO A 87 1.49 -2.46 -14.00
CA PRO A 87 1.65 -1.47 -12.94
C PRO A 87 2.73 -0.43 -13.22
N ASN A 88 3.84 -0.87 -13.82
CA ASN A 88 5.01 -0.04 -14.13
C ASN A 88 4.99 0.61 -15.51
N ASP A 89 3.85 0.62 -16.21
CA ASP A 89 3.68 1.47 -17.39
C ASP A 89 3.51 2.94 -16.97
N CYS A 90 2.93 3.14 -15.79
CA CYS A 90 2.63 4.44 -15.22
C CYS A 90 3.87 5.16 -14.68
N SER A 91 3.83 6.48 -14.71
CA SER A 91 4.82 7.35 -14.07
C SER A 91 4.78 7.19 -12.54
N PRO A 92 5.86 7.56 -11.83
CA PRO A 92 5.91 7.45 -10.37
C PRO A 92 4.77 8.22 -9.68
N GLY A 93 4.21 7.65 -8.62
CA GLY A 93 2.99 8.18 -7.97
C GLY A 93 1.69 7.64 -8.57
N TYR A 94 1.77 6.91 -9.69
CA TYR A 94 0.63 6.26 -10.34
C TYR A 94 0.87 4.75 -10.43
N SER A 95 -0.21 3.98 -10.50
CA SER A 95 -0.16 2.53 -10.70
C SER A 95 -1.38 2.04 -11.49
N CYS A 96 -1.16 1.01 -12.29
CA CYS A 96 -2.22 0.37 -13.06
C CYS A 96 -3.03 -0.58 -12.16
N PHE A 97 -4.31 -0.31 -11.98
CA PHE A 97 -5.19 -1.17 -11.17
C PHE A 97 -5.59 -2.42 -11.96
N ILE A 98 -5.49 -3.60 -11.34
CA ILE A 98 -6.02 -4.84 -11.93
C ILE A 98 -7.55 -4.72 -12.01
N GLY A 99 -8.06 -4.42 -13.21
CA GLY A 99 -9.48 -4.20 -13.48
C GLY A 99 -9.84 -2.80 -13.97
N GLY A 100 -8.87 -1.88 -14.01
CA GLY A 100 -9.02 -0.54 -14.59
C GLY A 100 -8.05 -0.38 -15.76
N PRO A 101 -8.46 0.22 -16.89
CA PRO A 101 -7.60 0.33 -18.06
C PRO A 101 -6.62 1.51 -17.97
N ALA A 102 -6.46 2.18 -16.81
CA ALA A 102 -5.78 3.47 -16.73
C ALA A 102 -4.87 3.63 -15.51
N CYS A 103 -3.88 4.50 -15.63
CA CYS A 103 -2.98 4.90 -14.56
C CYS A 103 -3.74 5.71 -13.50
N ASN A 104 -3.87 5.14 -12.29
CA ASN A 104 -4.54 5.78 -11.17
C ASN A 104 -3.51 6.24 -10.13
N LYS A 105 -3.76 7.40 -9.50
CA LYS A 105 -2.89 7.95 -8.46
C LYS A 105 -2.91 7.04 -7.23
N ALA A 106 -1.74 6.69 -6.72
CA ALA A 106 -1.62 5.93 -5.46
C ALA A 106 -1.94 6.85 -4.27
N CYS A 107 -2.52 6.28 -3.21
CA CYS A 107 -2.92 7.02 -2.02
C CYS A 107 -2.73 6.20 -0.75
N ASP A 108 -2.65 6.85 0.42
CA ASP A 108 -2.62 6.19 1.75
C ASP A 108 -3.88 6.59 2.53
N TRP A 109 -4.77 5.63 2.76
CA TRP A 109 -6.07 5.90 3.39
C TRP A 109 -5.98 6.21 4.90
N ARG A 110 -4.82 5.99 5.52
CA ARG A 110 -4.60 6.37 6.93
C ARG A 110 -4.31 7.85 7.11
N GLN A 111 -3.87 8.52 6.05
CA GLN A 111 -3.54 9.94 6.11
C GLN A 111 -4.79 10.77 5.89
N GLU A 112 -4.94 11.83 6.69
CA GLU A 112 -6.05 12.79 6.54
C GLU A 112 -5.99 13.45 5.16
N ASP A 113 -4.78 13.73 4.68
CA ASP A 113 -4.50 14.04 3.29
C ASP A 113 -4.05 12.76 2.57
N SER A 114 -5.03 12.02 2.04
CA SER A 114 -4.78 10.75 1.36
C SER A 114 -3.88 10.88 0.12
N GLY A 115 -3.55 12.10 -0.31
CA GLY A 115 -2.81 12.39 -1.53
C GLY A 115 -3.69 12.46 -2.77
N CYS A 116 -5.01 12.26 -2.62
CA CYS A 116 -5.98 12.39 -3.70
C CYS A 116 -6.34 13.85 -3.96
N ASP A 117 -6.68 14.17 -5.22
CA ASP A 117 -7.12 15.50 -5.59
C ASP A 117 -8.52 15.80 -5.01
N PRO A 118 -8.91 17.08 -4.81
CA PRO A 118 -10.24 17.41 -4.29
C PRO A 118 -11.37 16.78 -5.11
N GLY A 119 -12.31 16.10 -4.44
CA GLY A 119 -13.41 15.35 -5.08
C GLY A 119 -13.10 13.87 -5.33
N TYR A 120 -11.91 13.41 -4.95
CA TYR A 120 -11.52 12.01 -4.98
C TYR A 120 -11.33 11.47 -3.56
N TYR A 121 -11.60 10.18 -3.37
CA TYR A 121 -11.32 9.45 -2.14
C TYR A 121 -10.32 8.32 -2.38
N CYS A 122 -9.60 7.91 -1.34
CA CYS A 122 -8.66 6.80 -1.42
C CYS A 122 -9.39 5.47 -1.23
N GLU A 123 -9.53 4.70 -2.32
CA GLU A 123 -10.06 3.34 -2.29
C GLU A 123 -8.93 2.35 -1.96
N GLY A 124 -8.82 1.99 -0.68
CA GLY A 124 -7.85 1.03 -0.16
C GLY A 124 -8.50 -0.22 0.43
N THR A 125 -7.70 -1.26 0.68
CA THR A 125 -8.14 -2.44 1.45
C THR A 125 -7.62 -2.35 2.88
N ILE A 126 -8.35 -2.83 3.88
CA ILE A 126 -7.86 -2.80 5.28
C ILE A 126 -6.53 -3.56 5.44
N ALA A 127 -6.30 -4.55 4.56
CA ALA A 127 -5.08 -5.34 4.54
C ALA A 127 -3.84 -4.49 4.17
N ASN A 128 -4.00 -3.39 3.43
CA ASN A 128 -2.89 -2.58 2.93
C ASN A 128 -3.20 -1.10 3.06
N TYR A 129 -2.27 -0.35 3.64
CA TYR A 129 -2.41 1.08 3.86
C TYR A 129 -2.55 1.89 2.57
N TYR A 130 -2.17 1.32 1.44
CA TYR A 130 -2.24 1.95 0.13
C TYR A 130 -3.51 1.58 -0.63
N GLY A 131 -3.92 2.48 -1.52
CA GLY A 131 -5.06 2.32 -2.41
C GLY A 131 -4.90 3.15 -3.68
N TYR A 132 -6.02 3.37 -4.36
CA TYR A 132 -6.10 4.21 -5.56
C TYR A 132 -7.11 5.34 -5.36
N CYS A 133 -6.81 6.53 -5.88
CA CYS A 133 -7.76 7.63 -5.88
C CYS A 133 -8.92 7.36 -6.85
N ARG A 134 -10.16 7.49 -6.37
CA ARG A 134 -11.41 7.31 -7.12
C ARG A 134 -12.32 8.52 -6.97
N GLU A 135 -13.11 8.82 -7.99
CA GLU A 135 -14.14 9.86 -7.91
C GLU A 135 -15.25 9.43 -6.94
N GLU A 136 -15.69 10.36 -6.07
CA GLU A 136 -16.91 10.16 -5.28
C GLU A 136 -18.12 10.11 -6.24
N MET A 137 -18.79 8.94 -6.31
CA MET A 137 -20.03 8.79 -7.08
C MET A 137 -21.25 9.35 -6.36
#